data_AF-A0A922VGV5-F1
#
_entry.id   AF-A0A922VGV5-F1
#
_cell.length_a   1.000
_cell.length_b   1.000
_cell.length_c   1.000
_cell.angle_alpha   90.00
_cell.angle_beta   90.00
_cell.angle_gamma   90.00
#
_symmetry.space_group_name_H-M   'P 1'
#
loop_
_entity.id
_entity.type
_entity.pdbx_description
1 polymer ?
#
loop_
_entity_poly.entity_id
_entity_poly.type
_entity_poly.pdbx_seq_one_letter_code
_entity_poly.pdbx_strand_id
1 'polypeptide(L)'
;MSAEPSMEDILSSIKRIIAEEGDTAVRAKRAPVRPVPRAAEPAHEVLELNDAIAEEPVAPVVPPLTAGANASTGQADTPIVSAHAAEASRGALTALSRLMVKPEPSSDGTLEGLVREMLRPMLREWLDENLPALVEAMVAREIERISKSC
;
A
#
# COMPACT_ATOMS: atom_id res chain seq x y z
N MET A 1 -47.95 -17.26 -4.65
CA MET A 1 -47.57 -16.05 -3.89
C MET A 1 -46.40 -16.47 -3.02
N SER A 2 -45.26 -15.82 -3.22
CA SER A 2 -43.91 -16.32 -2.93
C SER A 2 -43.72 -16.81 -1.50
N ALA A 3 -43.35 -18.08 -1.32
CA ALA A 3 -42.64 -18.50 -0.12
C ALA A 3 -41.22 -17.93 -0.25
N GLU A 4 -40.85 -17.05 0.68
CA GLU A 4 -39.48 -16.55 0.77
C GLU A 4 -38.52 -17.75 0.87
N PRO A 5 -37.41 -17.77 0.12
CA PRO A 5 -36.47 -18.90 0.20
C PRO A 5 -35.96 -19.04 1.63
N SER A 6 -35.95 -20.28 2.16
CA SER A 6 -35.38 -20.55 3.49
C SER A 6 -33.91 -20.13 3.49
N MET A 7 -33.39 -19.69 4.64
CA MET A 7 -31.97 -19.34 4.77
C MET A 7 -31.05 -20.48 4.32
N GLU A 8 -31.49 -21.73 4.52
CA GLU A 8 -30.79 -22.93 4.08
C GLU A 8 -30.80 -23.07 2.54
N ASP A 9 -31.85 -22.63 1.85
CA ASP A 9 -31.95 -22.62 0.39
C ASP A 9 -31.03 -21.55 -0.21
N ILE A 10 -30.96 -20.37 0.40
CA ILE A 10 -30.04 -19.30 0.01
C ILE A 10 -28.59 -19.81 0.14
N LEU A 11 -28.25 -20.43 1.27
CA LEU A 11 -26.90 -20.96 1.52
C LEU A 11 -26.56 -22.14 0.60
N SER A 12 -27.53 -23.00 0.29
CA SER A 12 -27.35 -24.13 -0.62
C SER A 12 -27.15 -23.67 -2.07
N SER A 13 -27.85 -22.60 -2.48
CA SER A 13 -27.70 -21.99 -3.80
C SER A 13 -26.31 -21.36 -3.98
N ILE A 14 -25.84 -20.59 -2.99
CA ILE A 14 -24.49 -19.99 -2.99
C ILE A 14 -23.41 -21.08 -3.00
N LYS A 15 -23.56 -22.12 -2.18
CA LYS A 15 -22.60 -23.24 -2.12
C LYS A 15 -22.51 -24.00 -3.44
N ARG A 16 -23.64 -24.16 -4.15
CA ARG A 16 -23.66 -24.81 -5.47
C ARG A 16 -22.94 -23.97 -6.52
N ILE A 17 -23.20 -22.66 -6.56
CA ILE A 17 -22.56 -21.74 -7.52
C ILE A 17 -21.03 -21.74 -7.32
N ILE A 18 -20.54 -21.65 -6.08
CA ILE A 18 -19.09 -21.62 -5.81
C ILE A 18 -18.41 -22.96 -6.14
N ALA A 19 -19.07 -24.08 -5.87
CA ALA A 19 -18.52 -25.40 -6.20
C ALA A 19 -18.47 -25.63 -7.72
N GLU A 20 -19.44 -25.09 -8.46
CA GLU A 20 -19.53 -25.19 -9.92
C GLU A 20 -18.57 -24.20 -10.63
N GLU A 21 -18.39 -22.99 -10.11
CA GLU A 21 -17.42 -22.00 -10.64
C GLU A 21 -15.96 -22.30 -10.25
N GLY A 22 -15.70 -22.84 -9.07
CA GLY A 22 -14.34 -23.07 -8.56
C GLY A 22 -13.53 -24.14 -9.32
N ASP A 23 -14.19 -25.17 -9.86
CA ASP A 23 -13.50 -26.28 -10.54
C ASP A 23 -13.16 -25.97 -12.02
N THR A 24 -13.83 -25.00 -12.64
CA THR A 24 -13.52 -24.57 -14.02
C THR A 24 -12.33 -23.58 -14.07
N ALA A 25 -12.09 -22.83 -13.00
CA ALA A 25 -10.97 -21.89 -12.92
C ALA A 25 -9.60 -22.55 -12.65
N VAL A 26 -9.57 -23.75 -12.06
CA VAL A 26 -8.31 -24.40 -11.64
C VAL A 26 -7.72 -25.32 -12.73
N ARG A 27 -8.48 -25.71 -13.76
CA ARG A 27 -8.01 -26.72 -14.75
C ARG A 27 -7.56 -26.20 -16.13
N ALA A 28 -7.74 -24.92 -16.44
CA ALA A 28 -7.61 -24.45 -17.84
C ALA A 28 -6.42 -23.51 -18.17
N LYS A 29 -5.33 -23.43 -17.38
CA LYS A 29 -4.19 -22.53 -17.72
C LYS A 29 -2.78 -23.08 -17.47
N ARG A 30 -2.53 -24.37 -17.74
CA ARG A 30 -1.17 -24.88 -17.98
C ARG A 30 -0.92 -25.05 -19.47
N ALA A 31 -0.39 -24.00 -20.12
CA ALA A 31 0.22 -24.03 -21.43
C ALA A 31 1.53 -23.21 -21.39
N PRO A 32 2.58 -23.59 -22.13
CA PRO A 32 3.92 -23.04 -21.95
C PRO A 32 4.02 -21.59 -22.48
N VAL A 33 4.52 -20.69 -21.63
CA VAL A 33 4.80 -19.29 -21.98
C VAL A 33 6.07 -19.23 -22.82
N ARG A 34 5.94 -18.81 -24.08
CA ARG A 34 7.06 -18.39 -24.94
C ARG A 34 7.31 -16.89 -24.68
N PRO A 35 8.56 -16.42 -24.49
CA PRO A 35 8.80 -15.01 -24.19
C PRO A 35 8.58 -14.16 -25.44
N VAL A 36 7.62 -13.25 -25.37
CA VAL A 36 7.44 -12.15 -26.33
C VAL A 36 7.84 -10.87 -25.59
N PRO A 37 8.72 -10.01 -26.14
CA PRO A 37 9.08 -8.76 -25.48
C PRO A 37 7.87 -7.82 -25.55
N ARG A 38 7.18 -7.64 -24.43
CA ARG A 38 6.07 -6.70 -24.30
C ARG A 38 6.63 -5.33 -23.95
N ALA A 39 6.91 -4.52 -24.96
CA ALA A 39 6.90 -3.08 -24.83
C ALA A 39 5.43 -2.61 -24.83
N ALA A 40 5.00 -2.03 -23.71
CA ALA A 40 3.84 -1.15 -23.49
C ALA A 40 3.24 -1.44 -22.11
N GLU A 41 3.80 -0.79 -21.09
CA GLU A 41 3.15 -0.59 -19.79
C GLU A 41 2.06 0.48 -19.99
N PRO A 42 0.81 0.29 -19.54
CA PRO A 42 -0.02 1.45 -19.26
C PRO A 42 0.65 2.17 -18.08
N ALA A 43 1.10 3.40 -18.31
CA ALA A 43 1.65 4.24 -17.27
C ALA A 43 0.61 4.43 -16.16
N HIS A 44 0.66 3.59 -15.12
CA HIS A 44 0.23 4.00 -13.81
C HIS A 44 1.29 4.97 -13.32
N GLU A 45 1.05 6.24 -13.62
CA GLU A 45 1.77 7.36 -13.05
C GLU A 45 1.68 7.22 -11.54
N VAL A 46 2.78 6.83 -10.92
CA VAL A 46 2.94 6.78 -9.48
C VAL A 46 2.84 8.22 -9.01
N LEU A 47 1.69 8.59 -8.43
CA LEU A 47 1.51 9.91 -7.83
C LEU A 47 2.39 10.00 -6.58
N GLU A 48 3.55 10.65 -6.71
CA GLU A 48 4.42 10.97 -5.58
C GLU A 48 3.74 12.04 -4.72
N LEU A 49 3.18 11.60 -3.58
CA LEU A 49 2.41 12.41 -2.64
C LEU A 49 3.29 13.32 -1.76
N ASN A 50 4.38 13.84 -2.33
CA ASN A 50 5.38 14.64 -1.63
C ASN A 50 5.29 16.14 -1.96
N ASP A 51 4.46 16.52 -2.93
CA ASP A 51 4.08 17.92 -3.16
C ASP A 51 2.97 18.30 -2.18
N ALA A 52 3.29 19.21 -1.26
CA ALA A 52 2.29 19.84 -0.41
C ALA A 52 1.35 20.67 -1.29
N ILE A 53 0.11 20.23 -1.44
CA ILE A 53 -0.96 21.02 -2.02
C ILE A 53 -1.05 22.31 -1.20
N ALA A 54 -0.61 23.42 -1.78
CA ALA A 54 -0.89 24.73 -1.23
C ALA A 54 -2.41 24.92 -1.32
N GLU A 55 -3.11 24.65 -0.22
CA GLU A 55 -4.53 24.96 -0.05
C GLU A 55 -4.68 26.49 -0.10
N GLU A 56 -4.85 27.02 -1.31
CA GLU A 56 -5.51 28.31 -1.49
C GLU A 56 -6.94 28.13 -0.94
N PRO A 57 -7.43 29.02 -0.05
CA PRO A 57 -8.72 28.82 0.59
C PRO A 57 -9.81 29.04 -0.45
N VAL A 58 -10.18 27.97 -1.16
CA VAL A 58 -11.37 27.94 -2.00
C VAL A 58 -12.57 27.99 -1.06
N ALA A 59 -13.16 29.18 -0.94
CA ALA A 59 -14.44 29.33 -0.28
C ALA A 59 -15.42 28.31 -0.91
N PRO A 60 -16.12 27.48 -0.13
CA PRO A 60 -16.99 26.47 -0.69
C PRO A 60 -18.09 27.16 -1.49
N VAL A 61 -18.08 26.98 -2.82
CA VAL A 61 -19.21 27.35 -3.67
C VAL A 61 -20.29 26.32 -3.39
N VAL A 62 -21.15 26.62 -2.40
CA VAL A 62 -22.40 25.90 -2.18
C VAL A 62 -23.32 26.18 -3.36
N PRO A 63 -23.70 25.18 -4.18
CA PRO A 63 -24.74 25.37 -5.17
C PRO A 63 -26.05 25.65 -4.44
N PRO A 64 -26.91 26.57 -4.93
CA PRO A 64 -28.24 26.71 -4.37
C PRO A 64 -29.03 25.43 -4.68
N LEU A 65 -29.16 24.57 -3.66
CA LEU A 65 -30.03 23.40 -3.70
C LEU A 65 -31.47 23.88 -3.86
N THR A 66 -31.97 23.83 -5.09
CA THR A 66 -33.41 23.95 -5.35
C THR A 66 -34.10 22.80 -4.63
N ALA A 67 -34.91 23.14 -3.63
CA ALA A 67 -35.65 22.22 -2.79
C ALA A 67 -36.60 21.34 -3.64
N GLY A 68 -36.13 20.14 -3.95
CA GLY A 68 -36.99 19.01 -4.32
C GLY A 68 -37.62 18.46 -3.05
N ALA A 69 -38.93 18.66 -2.92
CA ALA A 69 -39.74 18.15 -1.82
C ALA A 69 -39.70 16.61 -1.78
N ASN A 70 -38.86 16.05 -0.91
CA ASN A 70 -39.12 14.81 -0.21
C ASN A 70 -38.72 15.04 1.25
N ALA A 71 -39.74 15.15 2.10
CA ALA A 71 -39.58 15.40 3.52
C ALA A 71 -39.01 14.16 4.23
N SER A 72 -37.68 14.06 4.26
CA SER A 72 -36.91 13.55 5.40
C SER A 72 -36.14 14.73 5.99
N THR A 73 -36.87 15.70 6.52
CA THR A 73 -36.31 16.89 7.16
C THR A 73 -35.98 16.52 8.61
N GLY A 74 -34.70 16.47 8.99
CA GLY A 74 -34.33 16.58 10.41
C GLY A 74 -33.10 15.85 10.96
N GLN A 75 -32.27 15.16 10.17
CA GLN A 75 -30.98 14.65 10.65
C GLN A 75 -29.82 15.37 9.94
N ALA A 76 -29.77 16.68 10.13
CA ALA A 76 -28.53 17.44 9.94
C ALA A 76 -27.76 17.42 11.26
N ASP A 77 -26.51 16.96 11.19
CA ASP A 77 -25.39 17.47 11.98
C ASP A 77 -25.48 17.46 13.52
N THR A 78 -26.13 16.46 14.12
CA THR A 78 -25.83 16.17 15.52
C THR A 78 -24.53 15.37 15.60
N PRO A 79 -23.44 15.93 16.15
CA PRO A 79 -22.19 15.18 16.28
C PRO A 79 -22.46 13.95 17.15
N ILE A 80 -22.23 12.76 16.57
CA ILE A 80 -22.47 11.46 17.23
C ILE A 80 -21.56 11.30 18.47
N VAL A 81 -20.45 12.05 18.49
CA VAL A 81 -19.47 12.06 19.58
C VAL A 81 -19.45 13.45 20.21
N SER A 82 -19.39 13.52 21.53
CA SER A 82 -19.20 14.79 22.22
C SER A 82 -17.85 15.41 21.88
N ALA A 83 -17.75 16.75 21.87
CA ALA A 83 -16.49 17.43 21.58
C ALA A 83 -15.37 17.00 22.52
N HIS A 84 -15.69 16.73 23.79
CA HIS A 84 -14.73 16.22 24.77
C HIS A 84 -14.23 14.81 24.42
N ALA A 85 -15.12 13.90 24.03
CA ALA A 85 -14.73 12.55 23.63
C ALA A 85 -13.89 12.56 22.34
N ALA A 86 -14.25 13.42 21.37
CA ALA A 86 -13.47 13.60 20.15
C ALA A 86 -12.05 14.13 20.46
N GLU A 87 -11.92 15.12 21.33
CA GLU A 87 -10.62 15.68 21.72
C GLU A 87 -9.77 14.67 22.51
N ALA A 88 -10.38 13.93 23.43
CA ALA A 88 -9.71 12.87 24.19
C ALA A 88 -9.17 11.75 23.26
N SER A 89 -9.97 11.31 22.28
CA SER A 89 -9.55 10.32 21.30
C SER A 89 -8.43 10.83 20.39
N ARG A 90 -8.51 12.09 19.92
CA ARG A 90 -7.45 12.72 19.12
C ARG A 90 -6.15 12.84 19.91
N GLY A 91 -6.21 13.20 21.19
CA GLY A 91 -5.04 13.25 22.08
C GLY A 91 -4.38 11.88 22.24
N ALA A 92 -5.16 10.84 22.50
CA ALA A 92 -4.67 9.46 22.64
C ALA A 92 -4.05 8.92 21.33
N LEU A 93 -4.70 9.16 20.18
CA LEU A 93 -4.18 8.75 18.88
C LEU A 93 -2.90 9.51 18.49
N THR A 94 -2.81 10.80 18.83
CA THR A 94 -1.58 11.59 18.63
C THR A 94 -0.43 11.07 19.49
N ALA A 95 -0.71 10.71 20.76
CA ALA A 95 0.28 10.10 21.64
C ALA A 95 0.76 8.74 21.12
N LEU A 96 -0.16 7.91 20.61
CA LEU A 96 0.18 6.63 19.99
C LEU A 96 1.01 6.80 18.71
N SER A 97 0.62 7.74 17.85
CA SER A 97 1.34 8.07 16.61
C SER A 97 2.78 8.49 16.92
N ARG A 98 3.01 9.33 17.93
CA ARG A 98 4.36 9.71 18.38
C ARG A 98 5.19 8.53 18.87
N LEU A 99 4.56 7.51 19.46
CA LEU A 99 5.24 6.30 19.90
C LEU A 99 5.61 5.39 18.73
N MET A 100 4.77 5.32 17.70
CA MET A 100 5.03 4.53 16.48
C MET A 100 6.04 5.20 15.54
N VAL A 101 6.08 6.54 15.50
CA VAL A 101 6.90 7.35 14.59
C VAL A 101 8.20 7.83 15.25
N LYS A 102 8.65 7.21 16.34
CA LYS A 102 10.02 7.45 16.85
C LYS A 102 10.97 6.34 16.41
N PRO A 103 11.53 6.40 15.18
CA PRO A 103 12.74 5.68 14.87
C PRO A 103 13.88 6.42 15.56
N GLU A 104 14.19 6.04 16.81
CA GLU A 104 15.58 6.17 17.24
C GLU A 104 16.42 5.34 16.26
N PRO A 105 17.56 5.85 15.76
CA PRO A 105 18.44 5.11 14.85
C PRO A 105 19.00 3.82 15.47
N SER A 106 18.79 3.61 16.77
CA SER A 106 19.07 2.40 17.55
C SER A 106 17.80 1.77 18.15
N SER A 107 16.65 1.87 17.47
CA SER A 107 15.43 1.19 17.94
C SER A 107 15.53 -0.32 17.70
N ASP A 108 16.29 -0.98 18.58
CA ASP A 108 16.45 -2.43 18.71
C ASP A 108 15.11 -3.16 18.99
N GLY A 109 14.04 -2.42 19.26
CA GLY A 109 12.71 -2.95 19.57
C GLY A 109 11.75 -3.05 18.38
N THR A 110 12.11 -2.53 17.20
CA THR A 110 11.28 -2.65 15.99
C THR A 110 11.65 -3.90 15.19
N LEU A 111 10.70 -4.46 14.43
CA LEU A 111 10.96 -5.59 13.52
C LEU A 111 12.10 -5.27 12.55
N GLU A 112 12.20 -4.01 12.10
CA GLU A 112 13.30 -3.54 11.25
C GLU A 112 14.65 -3.67 11.97
N GLY A 113 14.73 -3.28 13.24
CA GLY A 113 15.92 -3.44 14.07
C GLY A 113 16.36 -4.90 14.15
N LEU A 114 15.43 -5.82 14.44
CA LEU A 114 15.73 -7.26 14.51
C LEU A 114 16.21 -7.83 13.17
N VAL A 115 15.52 -7.49 12.08
CA VAL A 115 15.90 -7.94 10.72
C VAL A 115 17.27 -7.37 10.33
N ARG A 116 17.57 -6.13 10.68
CA ARG A 116 18.87 -5.49 10.44
C ARG A 116 19.99 -6.19 11.21
N GLU A 117 19.78 -6.53 12.48
CA GLU A 117 20.78 -7.29 13.27
C GLU A 117 21.03 -8.69 12.69
N MET A 118 20.00 -9.34 12.12
CA MET A 118 20.15 -10.63 11.45
C MET A 118 20.83 -10.53 10.08
N LEU A 119 20.54 -9.48 9.29
CA LEU A 119 21.11 -9.31 7.94
C LEU A 119 22.54 -8.76 7.96
N ARG A 120 22.91 -8.01 8.98
CA ARG A 120 24.25 -7.41 9.11
C ARG A 120 25.39 -8.43 8.98
N PRO A 121 25.41 -9.60 9.66
CA PRO A 121 26.47 -10.58 9.49
C PRO A 121 26.51 -11.18 8.08
N MET A 122 25.35 -11.48 7.48
CA MET A 122 25.28 -12.06 6.13
C MET A 122 25.79 -11.11 5.05
N LEU A 123 25.41 -9.83 5.13
CA LEU A 123 25.89 -8.82 4.21
C LEU A 123 27.38 -8.54 4.37
N ARG A 124 27.89 -8.60 5.60
CA ARG A 124 29.32 -8.42 5.86
C ARG A 124 30.16 -9.53 5.26
N GLU A 125 29.80 -10.79 5.50
CA GLU A 125 30.49 -11.94 4.92
C GLU A 125 30.50 -11.87 3.38
N TRP A 126 29.34 -11.57 2.79
CA TRP A 126 29.24 -11.40 1.34
C TRP A 126 30.12 -10.25 0.83
N LEU A 127 30.14 -9.11 1.51
CA LEU A 127 31.00 -7.98 1.13
C LEU A 127 32.48 -8.34 1.26
N ASP A 128 32.88 -9.02 2.33
CA ASP A 128 34.27 -9.44 2.54
C ASP A 128 34.75 -10.39 1.42
N GLU A 129 33.87 -11.25 0.91
CA GLU A 129 34.18 -12.17 -0.20
C GLU A 129 34.14 -11.53 -1.60
N ASN A 130 33.19 -10.62 -1.85
CA ASN A 130 32.87 -10.16 -3.21
C ASN A 130 33.41 -8.75 -3.53
N LEU A 131 33.62 -7.91 -2.51
CA LEU A 131 34.07 -6.53 -2.70
C LEU A 131 35.48 -6.44 -3.31
N PRO A 132 36.48 -7.27 -2.93
CA PRO A 132 37.82 -7.18 -3.52
C PRO A 132 37.83 -7.29 -5.04
N ALA A 133 37.13 -8.29 -5.59
CA ALA A 133 37.05 -8.52 -7.03
C ALA A 133 36.36 -7.36 -7.78
N LEU A 134 35.29 -6.80 -7.18
CA LEU A 134 34.57 -5.66 -7.76
C LEU A 134 35.47 -4.42 -7.82
N VAL A 135 36.23 -4.15 -6.76
CA VAL A 135 37.14 -3.01 -6.70
C VAL A 135 38.29 -3.19 -7.68
N GLU A 136 38.89 -4.37 -7.77
CA GLU A 136 39.95 -4.66 -8.75
C GLU A 136 39.47 -4.44 -10.20
N ALA A 137 38.27 -4.93 -10.54
CA ALA A 137 37.70 -4.73 -11.86
C ALA A 137 37.44 -3.24 -12.18
N MET A 138 36.99 -2.47 -11.18
CA MET A 138 36.74 -1.03 -11.34
C MET A 138 38.04 -0.24 -11.46
N VAL A 139 39.05 -0.56 -10.65
CA VAL A 139 40.38 0.07 -10.70
C VAL A 139 41.08 -0.26 -12.01
N ALA A 140 41.04 -1.51 -12.48
CA ALA A 140 41.63 -1.90 -13.76
C ALA A 140 41.02 -1.11 -14.93
N ARG A 141 39.68 -0.95 -14.93
CA ARG A 141 38.97 -0.14 -15.93
C ARG A 141 39.38 1.33 -15.86
N GLU A 142 39.56 1.86 -14.65
CA GLU A 142 39.95 3.25 -14.44
C GLU A 142 41.40 3.52 -14.88
N ILE A 143 42.32 2.60 -14.62
CA ILE A 143 43.72 2.69 -15.09
C ILE A 143 43.76 2.65 -16.62
N GLU A 144 43.00 1.74 -17.25
CA GLU A 144 42.93 1.67 -18.72
C GLU A 144 42.35 2.95 -19.33
N ARG A 145 41.35 3.57 -18.68
CA ARG A 145 40.78 4.84 -19.11
C ARG A 145 41.82 5.97 -19.04
N ILE A 146 42.57 6.06 -17.94
CA ILE A 146 43.60 7.08 -17.74
C ILE A 146 44.76 6.86 -18.71
N SER A 147 45.19 5.61 -18.92
CA SER A 147 46.31 5.30 -19.82
C SER A 147 46.01 5.58 -21.29
N LYS A 148 44.74 5.46 -21.71
CA LYS A 148 44.29 5.88 -23.06
C LYS A 148 44.09 7.39 -23.20
N SER A 149 44.03 8.12 -22.09
CA SER A 149 43.81 9.57 -22.05
C SER A 149 45.10 10.38 -21.92
N CYS A 150 46.24 9.71 -21.73
CA CYS A 150 47.59 10.28 -21.82
C CYS A 150 48.23 9.89 -23.16
#